data_AF-A0A2A5RIB6-F1
#
_entry.id   AF-A0A2A5RIB6-F1
#
_cell.length_a   1.000
_cell.length_b   1.000
_cell.length_c   1.000
_cell.angle_alpha   90.00
_cell.angle_beta   90.00
_cell.angle_gamma   90.00
#
_symmetry.space_group_name_H-M   'P 1'
#
loop_
_entity.id
_entity.type
_entity.pdbx_description
1 polymer ?
#
loop_
_entity_poly.entity_id
_entity_poly.type
_entity_poly.pdbx_seq_one_letter_code
_entity_poly.pdbx_strand_id
1 'polypeptide(L)'
;MAVKFNNSKARYFSELLKGKTIQELLADVKETEEWDAEHYGLDPNDIPRRVNDARIEIEQVLEVFNKVKFLKKPLTFAVNAWGYEQTNYENFSVIGSYRASMIAVSDNGRLIYSIATKKFKDKVPGTYLDSYGVRSTDWKPAYTSEDIAEERMYNAYYGH
;
A
#
# COMPACT_ATOMS: atom_id res chain seq x y z
N MET A 1 5.90 8.90 -16.08
CA MET A 1 6.36 8.81 -14.68
C MET A 1 5.21 8.24 -13.85
N ALA A 2 5.41 7.09 -13.21
CA ALA A 2 4.41 6.55 -12.29
C ALA A 2 4.44 7.36 -10.99
N VAL A 3 3.28 7.69 -10.43
CA VAL A 3 3.21 8.45 -9.18
C VAL A 3 3.64 7.53 -8.05
N LYS A 4 4.76 7.85 -7.40
CA LYS A 4 5.25 7.11 -6.22
C LYS A 4 4.69 7.77 -4.97
N PHE A 5 3.90 7.04 -4.19
CA PHE A 5 3.46 7.48 -2.89
C PHE A 5 4.54 7.23 -1.84
N ASN A 6 4.69 8.17 -0.90
CA ASN A 6 5.38 7.91 0.37
C ASN A 6 4.45 7.05 1.26
N ASN A 7 4.96 6.60 2.41
CA ASN A 7 4.20 5.70 3.29
C ASN A 7 2.88 6.32 3.78
N SER A 8 2.88 7.61 4.12
CA SER A 8 1.67 8.34 4.55
C SER A 8 0.63 8.42 3.44
N LYS A 9 1.04 8.79 2.22
CA LYS A 9 0.16 8.84 1.04
C LYS A 9 -0.39 7.46 0.67
N ALA A 10 0.42 6.41 0.78
CA ALA A 10 -0.02 5.04 0.58
C ALA A 10 -1.07 4.63 1.61
N ARG A 11 -0.87 4.96 2.90
CA ARG A 11 -1.86 4.77 3.97
C ARG A 11 -3.17 5.50 3.64
N TYR A 12 -3.13 6.79 3.32
CA TYR A 12 -4.33 7.56 2.99
C TYR A 12 -5.08 6.98 1.79
N PHE A 13 -4.38 6.58 0.74
CA PHE A 13 -5.00 5.95 -0.43
C PHE A 13 -5.75 4.67 -0.05
N SER A 14 -5.14 3.83 0.78
CA SER A 14 -5.76 2.59 1.24
C SER A 14 -6.95 2.82 2.17
N GLU A 15 -6.91 3.84 3.01
CA GLU A 15 -8.06 4.18 3.84
C GLU A 15 -9.21 4.77 3.01
N LEU A 16 -8.91 5.53 1.94
CA LEU A 16 -9.93 5.94 0.96
C LEU A 16 -10.56 4.73 0.25
N LEU A 17 -9.79 3.67 -0.07
CA LEU A 17 -10.35 2.43 -0.62
C LEU A 17 -11.32 1.74 0.33
N LYS A 18 -11.09 1.87 1.64
CA LYS A 18 -11.99 1.36 2.69
C LYS A 18 -13.22 2.24 2.92
N GLY A 19 -13.33 3.37 2.19
CA GLY A 19 -14.47 4.27 2.25
C GLY A 19 -14.35 5.39 3.29
N LYS A 20 -13.17 5.59 3.91
CA LYS A 20 -12.98 6.72 4.83
C LYS A 20 -13.11 8.05 4.08
N THR A 21 -13.72 9.02 4.75
CA THR A 21 -13.81 10.42 4.33
C THR A 21 -12.54 11.19 4.69
N ILE A 22 -12.34 12.36 4.08
CA ILE A 22 -11.23 13.25 4.42
C ILE A 22 -11.27 13.64 5.91
N GLN A 23 -12.47 13.89 6.43
CA GLN A 23 -12.69 14.29 7.82
C GLN A 23 -12.27 13.17 8.78
N GLU A 24 -12.60 11.92 8.48
CA GLU A 24 -12.17 10.76 9.28
C GLU A 24 -10.65 10.58 9.21
N LEU A 25 -10.04 10.75 8.03
CA LEU A 25 -8.58 10.67 7.90
C LEU A 25 -7.86 11.76 8.70
N LEU A 26 -8.38 12.99 8.68
CA LEU A 26 -7.81 14.09 9.46
C LEU A 26 -8.01 13.89 10.96
N ALA A 27 -9.13 13.28 11.37
CA ALA A 27 -9.36 12.90 12.76
C ALA A 27 -8.34 11.84 13.23
N ASP A 28 -8.11 10.78 12.45
CA ASP A 28 -7.10 9.76 12.75
C ASP A 28 -5.69 10.37 12.90
N VAL A 29 -5.33 11.30 12.00
CA VAL A 29 -4.03 11.99 12.07
C VAL A 29 -3.93 12.80 13.35
N LYS A 30 -4.96 13.60 13.65
CA LYS A 30 -5.00 14.42 14.85
C LYS A 30 -4.85 13.57 16.12
N GLU A 31 -5.61 12.48 16.23
CA GLU A 31 -5.53 11.54 17.36
C GLU A 31 -4.13 10.92 17.50
N THR A 32 -3.50 10.57 16.37
CA THR A 32 -2.13 10.04 16.38
C THR A 32 -1.12 11.08 16.89
N GLU A 33 -1.20 12.33 16.42
CA GLU A 33 -0.27 13.39 16.83
C GLU A 33 -0.51 13.85 18.28
N GLU A 34 -1.76 13.83 18.76
CA GLU A 34 -2.09 14.05 20.18
C GLU A 34 -1.47 12.97 21.07
N TRP A 35 -1.62 11.70 20.67
CA TRP A 35 -1.00 10.59 21.38
C TRP A 35 0.54 10.67 21.39
N ASP A 36 1.15 11.01 20.26
CA ASP A 36 2.61 11.20 20.15
C ASP A 36 3.12 12.37 21.00
N ALA A 37 2.35 13.45 21.13
CA ALA A 37 2.67 14.56 22.02
C ALA A 37 2.67 14.14 23.49
N GLU A 38 1.68 13.34 23.89
CA GLU A 38 1.58 12.82 25.25
C GLU A 38 2.69 11.82 25.61
N HIS A 39 3.11 10.98 24.65
CA HIS A 39 3.96 9.82 24.93
C HIS A 39 5.42 9.98 24.49
N TYR A 40 5.69 10.80 23.47
CA TYR A 40 7.03 11.00 22.91
C TYR A 40 7.55 12.44 23.03
N GLY A 41 6.83 13.31 23.74
CA GLY A 41 7.27 14.67 24.03
C GLY A 41 7.26 15.57 22.79
N LEU A 42 6.38 15.30 21.83
CA LEU A 42 6.12 16.18 20.70
C LEU A 42 5.48 17.48 21.20
N ASP A 43 5.87 18.64 20.67
CA ASP A 43 5.28 19.92 21.08
C ASP A 43 3.79 19.97 20.65
N PRO A 44 2.83 20.08 21.60
CA PRO A 44 1.42 20.15 21.27
C PRO A 44 1.04 21.33 20.37
N ASN A 45 1.84 22.40 20.38
CA ASN A 45 1.61 23.56 19.52
C ASN A 45 1.88 23.28 18.03
N ASP A 46 2.58 22.19 17.73
CA ASP A 46 2.95 21.78 16.39
C ASP A 46 1.86 20.91 15.72
N ILE A 47 0.92 20.37 16.51
CA ILE A 47 -0.17 19.50 16.03
C ILE A 47 -1.00 20.16 14.92
N PRO A 48 -1.47 21.43 15.05
CA PRO A 48 -2.27 22.07 13.99
C PRO A 48 -1.53 22.15 12.65
N ARG A 49 -0.21 22.42 12.68
CA ARG A 49 0.62 22.48 11.48
C ARG A 49 0.70 21.10 10.82
N ARG A 50 0.94 20.04 11.60
CA ARG A 50 1.05 18.66 11.09
C ARG A 50 -0.26 18.13 10.51
N VAL A 51 -1.39 18.43 11.15
CA VAL A 51 -2.72 18.12 10.61
C VAL A 51 -2.96 18.86 9.28
N ASN A 52 -2.49 20.10 9.16
CA ASN A 52 -2.56 20.85 7.90
C ASN A 52 -1.64 20.26 6.81
N ASP A 53 -0.42 19.84 7.17
CA ASP A 53 0.49 19.15 6.25
C ASP A 53 -0.14 17.84 5.74
N ALA A 54 -0.75 17.06 6.64
CA ALA A 54 -1.49 15.85 6.28
C ALA A 54 -2.70 16.14 5.38
N ARG A 55 -3.42 17.24 5.60
CA ARG A 55 -4.51 17.68 4.70
C ARG A 55 -4.02 17.84 3.27
N ILE A 56 -2.91 18.54 3.07
CA ILE A 56 -2.32 18.74 1.73
C ILE A 56 -1.97 17.39 1.09
N GLU A 57 -1.40 16.45 1.86
CA GLU A 57 -1.11 15.11 1.36
C GLU A 57 -2.39 14.33 1.01
N ILE A 58 -3.42 14.36 1.85
CA ILE A 58 -4.71 13.69 1.62
C ILE A 58 -5.37 14.26 0.35
N GLU A 59 -5.34 15.57 0.15
CA GLU A 59 -5.89 16.22 -1.04
C GLU A 59 -5.14 15.78 -2.32
N GLN A 60 -3.81 15.71 -2.28
CA GLN A 60 -3.01 15.18 -3.40
C GLN A 60 -3.33 13.71 -3.71
N VAL A 61 -3.50 12.89 -2.67
CA VAL A 61 -3.88 11.48 -2.81
C VAL A 61 -5.27 11.36 -3.41
N LEU A 62 -6.22 12.16 -2.93
CA LEU A 62 -7.60 12.19 -3.42
C LEU A 62 -7.67 12.59 -4.91
N GLU A 63 -6.86 13.55 -5.33
CA GLU A 63 -6.77 13.94 -6.74
C GLU A 63 -6.35 12.75 -7.62
N VAL A 64 -5.39 11.95 -7.17
CA VAL A 64 -4.96 10.74 -7.88
C VAL A 64 -6.05 9.66 -7.81
N PHE A 65 -6.59 9.42 -6.61
CA PHE A 65 -7.63 8.42 -6.34
C PHE A 65 -8.84 8.60 -7.27
N ASN A 66 -9.35 9.83 -7.39
CA ASN A 66 -10.50 10.16 -8.24
C ASN A 66 -10.22 9.97 -9.74
N LYS A 67 -8.96 9.93 -10.14
CA LYS A 67 -8.56 9.68 -11.53
C LYS A 67 -8.29 8.20 -11.82
N VAL A 68 -8.31 7.33 -10.80
CA VAL A 68 -8.16 5.89 -10.99
C VAL A 68 -9.44 5.33 -11.60
N LYS A 69 -9.28 4.64 -12.73
CA LYS A 69 -10.33 3.82 -13.32
C LYS A 69 -10.31 2.46 -12.63
N PHE A 70 -11.14 2.31 -11.61
CA PHE A 70 -11.26 1.07 -10.84
C PHE A 70 -11.81 -0.08 -11.69
N LEU A 71 -11.30 -1.27 -11.44
CA LEU A 71 -11.85 -2.50 -12.00
C LEU A 71 -13.15 -2.86 -11.27
N LYS A 72 -14.08 -3.52 -11.98
CA LYS A 72 -15.30 -4.06 -11.35
C LYS A 72 -14.99 -5.04 -10.22
N LYS A 73 -13.93 -5.82 -10.39
CA LYS A 73 -13.38 -6.74 -9.38
C LYS A 73 -11.85 -6.59 -9.39
N PRO A 74 -11.22 -6.36 -8.23
CA PRO A 74 -9.78 -6.43 -8.12
C PRO A 74 -9.25 -7.79 -8.56
N LEU A 75 -8.02 -7.82 -9.08
CA LEU A 75 -7.33 -9.05 -9.46
C LEU A 75 -6.14 -9.26 -8.54
N THR A 76 -6.14 -10.35 -7.78
CA THR A 76 -5.13 -10.63 -6.76
C THR A 76 -4.14 -11.69 -7.23
N PHE A 77 -2.86 -11.47 -6.97
CA PHE A 77 -1.76 -12.34 -7.40
C PHE A 77 -0.72 -12.48 -6.29
N ALA A 78 -0.05 -13.63 -6.26
CA ALA A 78 1.10 -13.85 -5.39
C ALA A 78 2.26 -12.90 -5.72
N VAL A 79 2.95 -12.46 -4.67
CA VAL A 79 4.22 -11.74 -4.75
C VAL A 79 5.34 -12.76 -4.57
N ASN A 80 6.32 -12.74 -5.48
CA ASN A 80 7.61 -13.35 -5.18
C ASN A 80 8.38 -12.38 -4.31
N ALA A 81 8.60 -12.78 -3.07
CA ALA A 81 9.41 -12.04 -2.14
C ALA A 81 10.88 -12.47 -2.24
N TRP A 82 11.76 -11.65 -1.68
CA TRP A 82 13.18 -11.59 -2.00
C TRP A 82 13.98 -12.78 -1.46
N GLY A 83 14.76 -13.43 -2.33
CA GLY A 83 16.23 -13.58 -2.22
C GLY A 83 16.88 -14.30 -1.02
N TYR A 84 16.14 -14.60 0.03
CA TYR A 84 16.51 -15.42 1.18
C TYR A 84 15.23 -16.15 1.59
N GLU A 85 15.34 -17.35 2.12
CA GLU A 85 14.23 -18.24 2.51
C GLU A 85 13.35 -17.69 3.68
N GLN A 86 13.23 -16.36 3.83
CA GLN A 86 12.69 -15.66 5.00
C GLN A 86 11.50 -14.73 4.71
N THR A 87 10.97 -14.73 3.49
CA THR A 87 9.89 -13.80 3.17
C THR A 87 8.52 -14.44 3.24
N ASN A 88 7.72 -13.97 4.19
CA ASN A 88 6.30 -14.29 4.32
C ASN A 88 5.58 -14.22 2.96
N TYR A 89 4.68 -15.17 2.73
CA TYR A 89 3.75 -15.10 1.61
C TYR A 89 2.94 -13.80 1.67
N GLU A 90 2.98 -13.07 0.57
CA GLU A 90 2.29 -11.80 0.36
C GLU A 90 1.52 -11.89 -0.96
N ASN A 91 0.32 -11.31 -1.03
CA ASN A 91 -0.30 -10.98 -2.30
C ASN A 91 -0.35 -9.48 -2.54
N PHE A 92 -0.65 -9.16 -3.80
CA PHE A 92 -1.06 -7.84 -4.21
C PHE A 92 -2.34 -7.91 -5.03
N SER A 93 -3.19 -6.90 -4.88
CA SER A 93 -4.43 -6.74 -5.61
C SER A 93 -4.32 -5.58 -6.59
N VAL A 94 -4.45 -5.86 -7.88
CA VAL A 94 -4.61 -4.85 -8.92
C VAL A 94 -6.05 -4.35 -8.88
N ILE A 95 -6.22 -3.08 -8.52
CA ILE A 95 -7.54 -2.48 -8.25
C ILE A 95 -8.05 -1.62 -9.41
N GLY A 96 -7.16 -1.16 -10.30
CA GLY A 96 -7.52 -0.15 -11.27
C GLY A 96 -6.38 0.27 -12.17
N SER A 97 -6.62 1.29 -12.99
CA SER A 97 -5.61 1.90 -13.85
C SER A 97 -5.62 3.42 -13.74
N TYR A 98 -4.44 4.01 -13.85
CA TYR A 98 -4.24 5.44 -13.96
C TYR A 98 -3.17 5.69 -15.03
N ARG A 99 -3.54 6.44 -16.08
CA ARG A 99 -2.69 6.67 -17.26
C ARG A 99 -2.19 5.33 -17.85
N ALA A 100 -0.88 5.19 -18.07
CA ALA A 100 -0.24 3.98 -18.60
C ALA A 100 0.21 3.00 -17.49
N SER A 101 -0.45 3.04 -16.33
CA SER A 101 -0.11 2.20 -15.19
C SER A 101 -1.35 1.55 -14.60
N MET A 102 -1.20 0.29 -14.18
CA MET A 102 -2.10 -0.39 -13.27
C MET A 102 -1.72 -0.03 -11.84
N ILE A 103 -2.72 0.22 -11.01
CA ILE A 103 -2.56 0.47 -9.59
C ILE A 103 -2.80 -0.84 -8.84
N ALA A 104 -1.84 -1.21 -8.01
CA ALA A 104 -1.87 -2.40 -7.18
C ALA A 104 -1.68 -2.03 -5.71
N VAL A 105 -2.24 -2.83 -4.81
CA VAL A 105 -2.21 -2.62 -3.37
C VAL A 105 -1.75 -3.92 -2.73
N SER A 106 -0.84 -3.86 -1.76
CA SER A 106 -0.48 -5.04 -0.96
C SER A 106 -1.66 -5.50 -0.10
N ASP A 107 -1.72 -6.77 0.28
CA ASP A 107 -2.83 -7.31 1.08
C ASP A 107 -3.05 -6.58 2.41
N ASN A 108 -1.98 -6.09 3.03
CA ASN A 108 -2.06 -5.30 4.27
C ASN A 108 -2.47 -3.84 4.04
N GLY A 109 -2.68 -3.41 2.78
CA GLY A 109 -3.02 -2.03 2.42
C GLY A 109 -1.91 -1.01 2.68
N ARG A 110 -0.71 -1.43 3.09
CA ARG A 110 0.36 -0.47 3.46
C ARG A 110 1.14 0.03 2.25
N LEU A 111 1.13 -0.71 1.15
CA LEU A 111 1.94 -0.42 -0.02
C LEU A 111 1.05 -0.29 -1.26
N ILE A 112 1.26 0.80 -1.99
CA ILE A 112 0.63 1.05 -3.28
C ILE A 112 1.71 0.97 -4.34
N TYR A 113 1.49 0.10 -5.33
CA TYR A 113 2.40 -0.15 -6.43
C TYR A 113 1.80 0.36 -7.73
N SER A 114 2.69 0.74 -8.64
CA SER A 114 2.35 1.08 -10.02
C SER A 114 3.03 0.12 -10.99
N ILE A 115 2.25 -0.58 -11.79
CA ILE A 115 2.76 -1.54 -12.78
C ILE A 115 2.48 -0.98 -14.16
N ALA A 116 3.47 -0.93 -15.05
CA ALA A 116 3.22 -0.48 -16.43
C ALA A 116 2.11 -1.35 -17.08
N THR A 117 1.12 -0.72 -17.71
CA THR A 117 -0.04 -1.45 -18.27
C THR A 117 0.37 -2.53 -19.26
N LYS A 118 1.41 -2.29 -20.08
CA LYS A 118 1.96 -3.30 -20.99
C LYS A 118 2.51 -4.50 -20.23
N LYS A 119 3.34 -4.29 -19.20
CA LYS A 119 3.91 -5.37 -18.38
C LYS A 119 2.83 -6.21 -17.68
N PHE A 120 1.77 -5.57 -17.21
CA PHE A 120 0.63 -6.27 -16.61
C PHE A 120 -0.18 -7.09 -17.63
N LYS A 121 -0.45 -6.53 -18.82
CA LYS A 121 -1.19 -7.23 -19.89
C LYS A 121 -0.41 -8.42 -20.44
N ASP A 122 0.87 -8.21 -20.68
CA ASP A 122 1.78 -9.22 -21.23
C ASP A 122 2.26 -10.20 -20.14
N LYS A 123 1.85 -10.00 -18.87
CA LYS A 123 2.26 -10.79 -17.69
C LYS A 123 3.77 -11.01 -17.64
N VAL A 124 4.53 -9.94 -17.86
CA VAL A 124 6.00 -10.00 -17.94
C VAL A 124 6.56 -10.51 -16.60
N PRO A 125 7.22 -11.68 -16.58
CA PRO A 125 7.77 -12.26 -15.36
C PRO A 125 8.78 -11.32 -14.68
N GLY A 126 8.84 -11.34 -13.35
CA GLY A 126 9.81 -10.54 -12.61
C GLY A 126 9.59 -9.02 -12.70
N THR A 127 8.36 -8.57 -12.99
CA THR A 127 8.07 -7.13 -12.95
C THR A 127 8.14 -6.64 -11.51
N TYR A 128 9.09 -5.76 -11.22
CA TYR A 128 9.27 -5.21 -9.88
C TYR A 128 8.08 -4.36 -9.43
N LEU A 129 7.69 -4.56 -8.17
CA LEU A 129 6.60 -3.85 -7.50
C LEU A 129 7.13 -2.66 -6.70
N ASP A 130 8.31 -2.79 -6.10
CA ASP A 130 8.97 -1.70 -5.39
C ASP A 130 10.10 -1.04 -6.20
N SER A 131 10.56 0.11 -5.72
CA SER A 131 11.61 0.88 -6.38
C SER A 131 13.00 0.29 -6.25
N TYR A 132 13.20 -0.66 -5.33
CA TYR A 132 14.48 -1.26 -5.05
C TYR A 132 14.66 -2.61 -5.78
N GLY A 133 13.62 -3.09 -6.45
CA GLY A 133 13.64 -4.37 -7.16
C GLY A 133 13.54 -5.59 -6.24
N VAL A 134 13.05 -5.40 -5.01
CA VAL A 134 13.07 -6.44 -3.97
C VAL A 134 11.86 -7.36 -4.09
N ARG A 135 10.68 -6.81 -4.36
CA ARG A 135 9.44 -7.55 -4.63
C ARG A 135 9.14 -7.59 -6.12
N SER A 136 8.71 -8.74 -6.61
CA SER A 136 8.32 -8.89 -8.01
C SER A 136 7.02 -9.67 -8.18
N THR A 137 6.36 -9.44 -9.32
CA THR A 137 5.16 -10.17 -9.70
C THR A 137 5.52 -11.61 -10.09
N ASP A 138 4.84 -12.59 -9.49
CA ASP A 138 4.88 -13.98 -9.97
C ASP A 138 3.75 -14.29 -10.96
N TRP A 139 2.72 -13.43 -11.02
CA TRP A 139 1.50 -13.61 -11.80
C TRP A 139 0.74 -14.92 -11.55
N LYS A 140 1.16 -15.69 -10.55
CA LYS A 140 0.46 -16.87 -10.05
C LYS A 140 -0.79 -16.47 -9.27
N PRO A 141 -1.74 -17.41 -9.11
CA PRO A 141 -2.86 -17.22 -8.20
C PRO A 141 -2.40 -16.74 -6.82
N ALA A 142 -3.25 -15.98 -6.15
CA ALA A 142 -2.99 -15.52 -4.80
C ALA A 142 -2.83 -16.70 -3.84
N TYR A 143 -1.92 -16.57 -2.87
CA TYR A 143 -1.88 -17.39 -1.67
C TYR A 143 -3.20 -17.27 -0.92
N THR A 144 -3.67 -18.40 -0.39
CA THR A 144 -4.83 -18.44 0.50
C THR A 144 -4.48 -17.83 1.86
N SER A 145 -5.51 -17.53 2.67
CA SER A 145 -5.30 -17.06 4.04
C SER A 145 -4.58 -18.10 4.89
N GLU A 146 -4.87 -19.38 4.63
CA GLU A 146 -4.25 -20.54 5.25
C GLU A 146 -2.76 -20.63 4.88
N ASP A 147 -2.42 -20.52 3.59
CA ASP A 147 -1.02 -20.54 3.13
C ASP A 147 -0.20 -19.44 3.82
N ILE A 148 -0.77 -18.23 3.92
CA ILE A 148 -0.10 -17.09 4.56
C ILE A 148 0.04 -17.32 6.08
N ALA A 149 -0.96 -17.92 6.72
CA ALA A 149 -0.92 -18.20 8.15
C ALA A 149 0.11 -19.28 8.48
N GLU A 150 0.16 -20.37 7.71
CA GLU A 150 1.13 -21.45 7.86
C GLU A 150 2.56 -20.94 7.69
N GLU A 151 2.81 -20.15 6.64
CA GLU A 151 4.12 -19.55 6.38
C GLU A 151 4.55 -18.60 7.52
N ARG A 152 3.64 -17.78 8.04
CA ARG A 152 3.92 -16.91 9.19
C ARG A 152 4.24 -17.71 10.45
N MET A 153 3.51 -18.80 10.70
CA MET A 153 3.78 -19.68 11.84
C MET A 153 5.13 -20.37 11.70
N TYR A 154 5.46 -20.84 10.50
CA TYR A 154 6.77 -21.41 10.18
C TYR A 154 7.88 -20.40 10.46
N ASN A 155 7.80 -19.19 9.89
CA ASN A 155 8.80 -18.14 10.09
C ASN A 155 8.94 -17.72 11.57
N ALA A 156 7.83 -17.60 12.29
CA ALA A 156 7.84 -17.30 13.72
C ALA A 156 8.50 -18.41 14.56
N TYR A 157 8.34 -19.68 14.18
CA TYR A 157 8.92 -20.82 14.88
C TYR A 157 10.42 -21.00 14.60
N TYR A 158 10.83 -20.79 13.35
CA TYR A 158 12.22 -20.97 12.91
C TYR A 158 13.08 -19.70 12.98
N GLY A 159 12.53 -18.59 13.49
CA GLY A 159 13.28 -17.38 13.79
C GLY A 159 13.76 -16.63 12.55
N HIS A 160 12.90 -16.52 11.55
CA HIS A 160 13.13 -15.71 10.35
C HIS A 160 12.57 -14.29 10.49
#